data_AF-A0A9E5K6E3-F1
#
_entry.id   AF-A0A9E5K6E3-F1
#
_cell.length_a   1.000
_cell.length_b   1.000
_cell.length_c   1.000
_cell.angle_alpha   90.00
_cell.angle_beta   90.00
_cell.angle_gamma   90.00
#
_symmetry.space_group_name_H-M   'P 1'
#
loop_
_entity.id
_entity.type
_entity.pdbx_description
1 polymer ?
#
loop_
_entity_poly.entity_id
_entity_poly.type
_entity_poly.pdbx_seq_one_letter_code
_entity_poly.pdbx_strand_id
1 'polypeptide(L)'
;ENSKSFPKESGAELRLWFGKLANWMVDSKNGKEEATAKNNHAVAFYLQLAVYADFVNDAEKLKECRRQYKEIFISKQMAADGGFPLELSRTKPYGYSIFQLDNMATLCQVLSTKEDNLWEFKASDNRGISLGLVFLYPYLEDKLKWKLKPDVQAWEGWGVALGEQRYLDLWKRLPADPTDAEVQRNIAITQPLLWMK
;
A
#
# COMPACT_ATOMS: atom_id res chain seq x y z
N GLU A 1 -6.27 17.85 14.60
CA GLU A 1 -6.27 17.93 16.09
C GLU A 1 -6.57 19.34 16.63
N ASN A 2 -6.23 20.43 15.94
CA ASN A 2 -6.47 21.80 16.42
C ASN A 2 -7.92 22.33 16.24
N SER A 3 -8.86 21.48 15.80
CA SER A 3 -10.25 21.88 15.62
C SER A 3 -10.97 21.96 16.95
N LYS A 4 -11.88 22.93 17.13
CA LYS A 4 -12.73 23.04 18.32
C LYS A 4 -13.62 21.81 18.53
N SER A 5 -13.96 21.10 17.46
CA SER A 5 -14.77 19.87 17.49
C SER A 5 -13.95 18.62 17.84
N PHE A 6 -12.64 18.73 18.09
CA PHE A 6 -11.77 17.62 18.43
C PHE A 6 -11.14 17.88 19.82
N PRO A 7 -11.76 17.37 20.92
CA PRO A 7 -11.24 17.56 22.27
C PRO A 7 -9.82 17.00 22.41
N LYS A 8 -8.99 17.67 23.23
CA LYS A 8 -7.60 17.25 23.42
C LYS A 8 -7.52 15.88 24.10
N GLU A 9 -8.40 15.57 25.06
CA GLU A 9 -8.43 14.26 25.70
C GLU A 9 -8.68 13.13 24.68
N SER A 10 -9.54 13.37 23.69
CA SER A 10 -9.82 12.40 22.62
C SER A 10 -8.57 12.03 21.82
N GLY A 11 -7.65 12.98 21.61
CA GLY A 11 -6.37 12.70 20.96
C GLY A 11 -5.50 11.71 21.76
N ALA A 12 -5.42 11.90 23.07
CA ALA A 12 -4.64 11.02 23.95
C ALA A 12 -5.27 9.62 24.05
N GLU A 13 -6.58 9.52 24.18
CA GLU A 13 -7.32 8.24 24.23
C GLU A 13 -7.19 7.46 22.92
N LEU A 14 -7.28 8.15 21.77
CA LEU A 14 -7.07 7.53 20.47
C LEU A 14 -5.65 6.99 20.33
N ARG A 15 -4.61 7.75 20.73
CA ARG A 15 -3.23 7.25 20.71
C ARG A 15 -3.06 6.04 21.61
N LEU A 16 -3.66 6.05 22.80
CA LEU A 16 -3.63 4.89 23.69
C LEU A 16 -4.29 3.66 23.05
N TRP A 17 -5.45 3.84 22.42
CA TRP A 17 -6.18 2.76 21.77
C TRP A 17 -5.40 2.18 20.58
N PHE A 18 -4.91 3.03 19.67
CA PHE A 18 -4.12 2.60 18.52
C PHE A 18 -2.77 2.00 18.93
N GLY A 19 -2.15 2.47 20.01
CA GLY A 19 -0.95 1.85 20.57
C GLY A 19 -1.23 0.43 21.09
N LYS A 20 -2.36 0.23 21.78
CA LYS A 20 -2.79 -1.12 22.20
C LYS A 20 -3.11 -2.02 21.01
N LEU A 21 -3.76 -1.49 19.98
CA LEU A 21 -4.06 -2.24 18.76
C LEU A 21 -2.76 -2.66 18.04
N ALA A 22 -1.80 -1.74 17.88
CA ALA A 22 -0.50 -2.03 17.27
C ALA A 22 0.26 -3.13 18.02
N ASN A 23 0.22 -3.12 19.36
CA ASN A 23 0.82 -4.20 20.17
C ASN A 23 0.07 -5.52 19.96
N TRP A 24 -1.26 -5.51 20.01
CA TRP A 24 -2.07 -6.71 19.77
C TRP A 24 -1.83 -7.30 18.37
N MET A 25 -1.67 -6.46 17.34
CA MET A 25 -1.34 -6.90 15.98
C MET A 25 -0.01 -7.66 15.93
N VAL A 26 0.99 -7.26 16.70
CA VAL A 26 2.30 -7.94 16.69
C VAL A 26 2.32 -9.18 17.61
N ASP A 27 1.56 -9.15 18.71
CA ASP A 27 1.63 -10.19 19.73
C ASP A 27 0.62 -11.33 19.54
N SER A 28 -0.55 -11.03 18.99
CA SER A 28 -1.63 -12.00 18.82
C SER A 28 -1.29 -13.08 17.80
N LYS A 29 -1.93 -14.26 17.94
CA LYS A 29 -1.81 -15.36 16.98
C LYS A 29 -2.20 -14.91 15.57
N ASN A 30 -3.38 -14.30 15.42
CA ASN A 30 -3.90 -13.88 14.12
C ASN A 30 -2.98 -12.83 13.48
N GLY A 31 -2.49 -11.87 14.27
CA GLY A 31 -1.58 -10.86 13.75
C GLY A 31 -0.23 -11.42 13.29
N LYS A 32 0.32 -12.40 14.01
CA LYS A 32 1.53 -13.13 13.58
C LYS A 32 1.31 -13.95 12.30
N GLU A 33 0.15 -14.59 12.16
CA GLU A 33 -0.22 -15.30 10.93
C GLU A 33 -0.29 -14.33 9.74
N GLU A 34 -0.95 -13.18 9.92
CA GLU A 34 -1.08 -12.16 8.87
C GLU A 34 0.28 -11.53 8.51
N ALA A 35 1.11 -11.21 9.50
CA ALA A 35 2.45 -10.65 9.31
C ALA A 35 3.40 -11.61 8.56
N THR A 36 3.18 -12.93 8.68
CA THR A 36 4.01 -13.96 8.03
C THR A 36 3.45 -14.45 6.70
N ALA A 37 2.30 -13.91 6.26
CA ALA A 37 1.77 -14.17 4.94
C ALA A 37 2.79 -13.78 3.84
N LYS A 38 2.72 -14.44 2.70
CA LYS A 38 3.69 -14.25 1.60
C LYS A 38 3.22 -13.29 0.51
N ASN A 39 1.99 -12.81 0.62
CA ASN A 39 1.25 -12.06 -0.39
C ASN A 39 0.74 -10.73 0.21
N ASN A 40 -0.21 -10.09 -0.45
CA ASN A 40 -0.82 -8.82 -0.07
C ASN A 40 -1.31 -8.70 1.38
N HIS A 41 -1.65 -9.81 2.05
CA HIS A 41 -2.04 -9.77 3.46
C HIS A 41 -0.92 -9.24 4.36
N ALA A 42 0.32 -9.65 4.14
CA ALA A 42 1.45 -9.13 4.92
C ALA A 42 1.69 -7.64 4.63
N VAL A 43 1.58 -7.21 3.37
CA VAL A 43 1.73 -5.79 3.02
C VAL A 43 0.64 -4.95 3.69
N ALA A 44 -0.62 -5.40 3.65
CA ALA A 44 -1.74 -4.71 4.31
C ALA A 44 -1.58 -4.68 5.84
N PHE A 45 -1.09 -5.76 6.45
CA PHE A 45 -0.74 -5.80 7.88
C PHE A 45 0.30 -4.74 8.21
N TYR A 46 1.42 -4.71 7.48
CA TYR A 46 2.52 -3.79 7.77
C TYR A 46 2.18 -2.34 7.43
N LEU A 47 1.28 -2.07 6.47
CA LEU A 47 0.72 -0.74 6.24
C LEU A 47 -0.09 -0.26 7.44
N GLN A 48 -1.03 -1.07 7.94
CA GLN A 48 -1.78 -0.73 9.13
C GLN A 48 -0.86 -0.50 10.34
N LEU A 49 0.09 -1.41 10.56
CA LEU A 49 1.07 -1.29 11.64
C LEU A 49 1.89 0.00 11.52
N ALA A 50 2.35 0.36 10.32
CA ALA A 50 3.12 1.58 10.08
C ALA A 50 2.30 2.84 10.39
N VAL A 51 1.05 2.92 9.93
CA VAL A 51 0.17 4.08 10.20
C VAL A 51 -0.12 4.22 11.69
N TYR A 52 -0.39 3.11 12.38
CA TYR A 52 -0.65 3.15 13.83
C TYR A 52 0.61 3.50 14.61
N ALA A 53 1.75 2.93 14.23
CA ALA A 53 3.05 3.22 14.84
C ALA A 53 3.46 4.69 14.64
N ASP A 54 3.25 5.25 13.45
CA ASP A 54 3.49 6.67 13.16
C ASP A 54 2.60 7.56 14.05
N PHE A 55 1.30 7.26 14.13
CA PHE A 55 0.35 8.02 14.94
C PHE A 55 0.70 8.06 16.44
N VAL A 56 1.31 7.00 16.96
CA VAL A 56 1.71 6.91 18.38
C VAL A 56 3.21 7.13 18.61
N ASN A 57 3.97 7.48 17.57
CA ASN A 57 5.41 7.71 17.60
C ASN A 57 6.25 6.48 18.06
N ASP A 58 5.86 5.26 17.65
CA ASP A 58 6.60 4.04 17.93
C ASP A 58 7.71 3.79 16.89
N ALA A 59 8.90 4.32 17.17
CA ALA A 59 10.04 4.26 16.26
C ALA A 59 10.53 2.83 15.96
N GLU A 60 10.44 1.90 16.92
CA GLU A 60 10.89 0.52 16.73
C GLU A 60 9.98 -0.24 15.77
N LYS A 61 8.65 -0.09 15.91
CA LYS A 61 7.70 -0.67 14.94
C LYS A 61 7.89 -0.08 13.55
N LEU A 62 8.09 1.24 13.43
CA LEU A 62 8.37 1.88 12.14
C LEU A 62 9.66 1.34 11.50
N LYS A 63 10.72 1.14 12.29
CA LYS A 63 11.98 0.54 11.83
C LYS A 63 11.78 -0.88 11.31
N GLU A 64 11.01 -1.70 12.01
CA GLU A 64 10.67 -3.05 11.56
C GLU A 64 9.84 -3.03 10.27
N CYS A 65 8.87 -2.12 10.14
CA CYS A 65 8.10 -1.96 8.91
C CYS A 65 9.01 -1.59 7.71
N ARG A 66 9.99 -0.69 7.90
CA ARG A 66 10.99 -0.35 6.86
C ARG A 66 11.84 -1.55 6.48
N ARG A 67 12.27 -2.35 7.47
CA ARG A 67 13.04 -3.58 7.23
C ARG A 67 12.24 -4.57 6.38
N GLN A 68 10.98 -4.81 6.74
CA GLN A 68 10.09 -5.73 6.03
C GLN A 68 9.82 -5.29 4.59
N TYR A 69 9.57 -4.00 4.39
CA TYR A 69 9.44 -3.41 3.06
C TYR A 69 10.67 -3.70 2.19
N LYS A 70 11.88 -3.37 2.69
CA LYS A 70 13.13 -3.51 1.93
C LYS A 70 13.51 -4.97 1.70
N GLU A 71 13.58 -5.76 2.77
CA GLU A 71 14.18 -7.09 2.77
C GLU A 71 13.24 -8.19 2.32
N ILE A 72 11.91 -7.99 2.45
CA ILE A 72 10.92 -9.01 2.14
C ILE A 72 10.07 -8.59 0.95
N PHE A 73 9.37 -7.46 1.03
CA PHE A 73 8.39 -7.11 -0.01
C PHE A 73 9.08 -6.78 -1.34
N ILE A 74 10.06 -5.88 -1.32
CA ILE A 74 10.85 -5.57 -2.52
C ILE A 74 11.80 -6.72 -2.88
N SER A 75 12.59 -7.21 -1.92
CA SER A 75 13.69 -8.13 -2.24
C SER A 75 13.28 -9.60 -2.40
N LYS A 76 12.08 -10.02 -1.97
CA LYS A 76 11.65 -11.43 -2.07
C LYS A 76 10.30 -11.63 -2.74
N GLN A 77 9.34 -10.74 -2.55
CA GLN A 77 7.99 -10.90 -3.11
C GLN A 77 7.83 -10.31 -4.51
N MET A 78 8.53 -9.20 -4.83
CA MET A 78 8.54 -8.60 -6.16
C MET A 78 9.45 -9.39 -7.12
N ALA A 79 8.97 -9.69 -8.32
CA ALA A 79 9.75 -10.29 -9.39
C ALA A 79 10.67 -9.27 -10.08
N ALA A 80 11.61 -9.76 -10.91
CA ALA A 80 12.58 -8.92 -11.60
C ALA A 80 11.94 -7.96 -12.64
N ASP A 81 10.71 -8.21 -13.06
CA ASP A 81 9.94 -7.34 -13.96
C ASP A 81 9.06 -6.32 -13.23
N GLY A 82 9.00 -6.36 -11.90
CA GLY A 82 8.18 -5.49 -11.05
C GLY A 82 6.82 -6.07 -10.65
N GLY A 83 6.42 -7.21 -11.21
CA GLY A 83 5.19 -7.90 -10.83
C GLY A 83 5.30 -8.60 -9.49
N PHE A 84 4.17 -8.96 -8.88
CA PHE A 84 4.12 -9.78 -7.68
C PHE A 84 3.53 -11.17 -8.02
N PRO A 85 4.35 -12.24 -8.10
CA PRO A 85 3.91 -13.52 -8.64
C PRO A 85 2.70 -14.14 -7.94
N LEU A 86 2.60 -14.00 -6.61
CA LEU A 86 1.47 -14.55 -5.87
C LEU A 86 0.16 -13.81 -6.17
N GLU A 87 0.22 -12.53 -6.52
CA GLU A 87 -0.95 -11.74 -6.93
C GLU A 87 -1.35 -12.06 -8.38
N LEU A 88 -0.37 -12.22 -9.26
CA LEU A 88 -0.59 -12.62 -10.65
C LEU A 88 -1.17 -14.04 -10.78
N SER A 89 -0.96 -14.90 -9.78
CA SER A 89 -1.53 -16.25 -9.75
C SER A 89 -2.99 -16.33 -9.26
N ARG A 90 -3.60 -15.20 -8.88
CA ARG A 90 -4.96 -15.17 -8.34
C ARG A 90 -6.02 -15.24 -9.44
N THR A 91 -7.26 -15.45 -9.03
CA THR A 91 -8.44 -15.39 -9.91
C THR A 91 -8.84 -13.96 -10.31
N LYS A 92 -8.30 -12.96 -9.60
CA LYS A 92 -8.43 -11.53 -9.89
C LYS A 92 -7.05 -10.88 -10.01
N PRO A 93 -6.20 -11.34 -10.94
CA PRO A 93 -4.78 -10.98 -10.95
C PRO A 93 -4.54 -9.48 -11.23
N TYR A 94 -5.45 -8.82 -11.95
CA TYR A 94 -5.35 -7.39 -12.22
C TYR A 94 -5.67 -6.58 -10.96
N GLY A 95 -6.83 -6.83 -10.34
CA GLY A 95 -7.23 -6.18 -9.09
C GLY A 95 -6.25 -6.43 -7.95
N TYR A 96 -5.72 -7.65 -7.80
CA TYR A 96 -4.70 -7.93 -6.79
C TYR A 96 -3.36 -7.24 -7.08
N SER A 97 -2.98 -7.08 -8.36
CA SER A 97 -1.76 -6.32 -8.72
C SER A 97 -1.92 -4.83 -8.38
N ILE A 98 -3.10 -4.27 -8.63
CA ILE A 98 -3.45 -2.89 -8.25
C ILE A 98 -3.44 -2.74 -6.73
N PHE A 99 -4.18 -3.59 -6.02
CA PHE A 99 -4.27 -3.58 -4.57
C PHE A 99 -2.89 -3.66 -3.91
N GLN A 100 -2.06 -4.60 -4.37
CA GLN A 100 -0.71 -4.78 -3.86
C GLN A 100 0.14 -3.54 -4.08
N LEU A 101 0.12 -2.96 -5.29
CA LEU A 101 0.93 -1.80 -5.61
C LEU A 101 0.47 -0.54 -4.86
N ASP A 102 -0.84 -0.35 -4.71
CA ASP A 102 -1.43 0.77 -3.97
C ASP A 102 -1.06 0.71 -2.47
N ASN A 103 -1.16 -0.47 -1.85
CA ASN A 103 -0.72 -0.67 -0.47
C ASN A 103 0.80 -0.48 -0.31
N MET A 104 1.61 -0.98 -1.25
CA MET A 104 3.07 -0.80 -1.24
C MET A 104 3.48 0.68 -1.41
N ALA A 105 2.81 1.42 -2.30
CA ALA A 105 3.04 2.84 -2.52
C ALA A 105 2.62 3.67 -1.29
N THR A 106 1.48 3.34 -0.68
CA THR A 106 1.03 3.98 0.56
C THR A 106 1.98 3.70 1.71
N LEU A 107 2.44 2.45 1.86
CA LEU A 107 3.43 2.08 2.87
C LEU A 107 4.75 2.84 2.66
N CYS A 108 5.18 2.98 1.40
CA CYS A 108 6.33 3.78 1.01
C CYS A 108 6.17 5.25 1.44
N GLN A 109 5.00 5.84 1.19
CA GLN A 109 4.68 7.22 1.57
C GLN A 109 4.71 7.43 3.10
N VAL A 110 4.13 6.50 3.86
CA VAL A 110 4.09 6.57 5.33
C VAL A 110 5.50 6.48 5.92
N LEU A 111 6.28 5.50 5.47
CA LEU A 111 7.57 5.18 6.07
C LEU A 111 8.73 6.09 5.63
N SER A 112 8.62 6.75 4.47
CA SER A 112 9.70 7.58 3.93
C SER A 112 9.97 8.80 4.82
N THR A 113 11.25 9.06 5.06
CA THR A 113 11.76 10.30 5.68
C THR A 113 12.76 10.97 4.74
N LYS A 114 13.29 12.14 5.13
CA LYS A 114 14.35 12.81 4.35
C LYS A 114 15.64 12.00 4.32
N GLU A 115 15.91 11.23 5.37
CA GLU A 115 17.12 10.42 5.55
C GLU A 115 16.95 9.00 5.01
N ASP A 116 15.72 8.48 4.97
CA ASP A 116 15.39 7.15 4.44
C ASP A 116 14.18 7.24 3.50
N ASN A 117 14.43 7.67 2.26
CA ASN A 117 13.40 7.79 1.23
C ASN A 117 13.19 6.44 0.53
N LEU A 118 12.07 5.77 0.83
CA LEU A 118 11.77 4.46 0.25
C LEU A 118 11.35 4.53 -1.22
N TRP A 119 10.96 5.71 -1.73
CA TRP A 119 10.66 5.90 -3.15
C TRP A 119 11.92 5.75 -4.02
N GLU A 120 13.07 6.11 -3.46
CA GLU A 120 14.39 6.02 -4.09
C GLU A 120 15.13 4.72 -3.74
N PHE A 121 14.59 3.92 -2.81
CA PHE A 121 15.21 2.66 -2.41
C PHE A 121 15.32 1.69 -3.60
N LYS A 122 16.49 1.05 -3.69
CA LYS A 122 16.79 -0.03 -4.61
C LYS A 122 17.46 -1.18 -3.86
N ALA A 123 16.93 -2.38 -4.06
CA ALA A 123 17.62 -3.61 -3.66
C ALA A 123 18.89 -3.81 -4.50
N SER A 124 19.73 -4.77 -4.12
CA SER A 124 21.00 -5.05 -4.80
C SER A 124 20.84 -5.43 -6.29
N ASP A 125 19.66 -5.90 -6.69
CA ASP A 125 19.30 -6.22 -8.07
C ASP A 125 18.42 -5.17 -8.75
N ASN A 126 18.43 -3.93 -8.24
CA ASN A 126 17.69 -2.77 -8.74
C ASN A 126 16.16 -2.83 -8.63
N ARG A 127 15.59 -3.84 -7.97
CA ARG A 127 14.17 -3.82 -7.62
C ARG A 127 13.88 -2.69 -6.63
N GLY A 128 12.75 -2.03 -6.83
CA GLY A 128 12.25 -0.92 -6.01
C GLY A 128 10.85 -0.55 -6.47
N ILE A 129 10.14 0.28 -5.72
CA ILE A 129 8.71 0.54 -5.99
C ILE A 129 8.44 1.09 -7.39
N SER A 130 9.34 1.93 -7.92
CA SER A 130 9.26 2.44 -9.29
C SER A 130 9.19 1.34 -10.35
N LEU A 131 9.78 0.17 -10.12
CA LEU A 131 9.67 -0.96 -11.03
C LEU A 131 8.24 -1.53 -11.05
N GLY A 132 7.57 -1.59 -9.91
CA GLY A 132 6.15 -1.97 -9.83
C GLY A 132 5.23 -0.97 -10.55
N LEU A 133 5.53 0.33 -10.45
CA LEU A 133 4.81 1.37 -11.21
C LEU A 133 4.98 1.18 -12.72
N VAL A 134 6.21 0.93 -13.18
CA VAL A 134 6.52 0.66 -14.59
C VAL A 134 5.82 -0.61 -15.08
N PHE A 135 5.81 -1.67 -14.26
CA PHE A 135 5.13 -2.93 -14.57
C PHE A 135 3.63 -2.72 -14.84
N LEU A 136 2.95 -1.98 -13.95
CA LEU A 136 1.49 -1.88 -13.99
C LEU A 136 0.98 -0.80 -14.96
N TYR A 137 1.76 0.27 -15.19
CA TYR A 137 1.38 1.39 -16.03
C TYR A 137 0.73 1.04 -17.39
N PRO A 138 1.33 0.20 -18.26
CA PRO A 138 0.76 -0.06 -19.58
C PRO A 138 -0.64 -0.67 -19.50
N TYR A 139 -0.95 -1.40 -18.43
CA TYR A 139 -2.23 -2.05 -18.21
C TYR A 139 -3.27 -1.11 -17.60
N LEU A 140 -2.83 -0.10 -16.84
CA LEU A 140 -3.70 0.98 -16.35
C LEU A 140 -4.07 1.95 -17.46
N GLU A 141 -3.13 2.24 -18.36
CA GLU A 141 -3.35 3.10 -19.52
C GLU A 141 -4.26 2.42 -20.56
N ASP A 142 -4.03 1.13 -20.81
CA ASP A 142 -4.82 0.33 -21.73
C ASP A 142 -4.98 -1.08 -21.18
N LYS A 143 -6.14 -1.31 -20.59
CA LYS A 143 -6.52 -2.57 -19.95
C LYS A 143 -6.57 -3.75 -20.94
N LEU A 144 -6.70 -3.49 -22.25
CA LEU A 144 -6.63 -4.54 -23.28
C LEU A 144 -5.22 -5.12 -23.45
N LYS A 145 -4.18 -4.42 -22.97
CA LYS A 145 -2.79 -4.93 -22.97
C LYS A 145 -2.56 -5.99 -21.88
N TRP A 146 -3.48 -6.17 -20.95
CA TRP A 146 -3.35 -7.16 -19.87
C TRP A 146 -3.23 -8.58 -20.45
N LYS A 147 -2.15 -9.28 -20.09
CA LYS A 147 -1.80 -10.57 -20.73
C LYS A 147 -2.36 -11.79 -20.01
N LEU A 148 -2.82 -11.63 -18.77
CA LEU A 148 -3.41 -12.72 -17.99
C LEU A 148 -4.92 -12.74 -18.19
N LYS A 149 -5.57 -13.78 -17.64
CA LYS A 149 -7.04 -13.85 -17.65
C LYS A 149 -7.63 -12.61 -16.96
N PRO A 150 -8.74 -12.06 -17.49
CA PRO A 150 -9.50 -11.04 -16.81
C PRO A 150 -9.93 -11.49 -15.41
N ASP A 151 -10.08 -10.51 -14.52
CA ASP A 151 -10.61 -10.77 -13.19
C ASP A 151 -12.01 -11.37 -13.26
N VAL A 152 -12.27 -12.42 -12.48
CA VAL A 152 -13.60 -13.07 -12.43
C VAL A 152 -14.70 -12.17 -11.86
N GLN A 153 -14.35 -11.04 -11.25
CA GLN A 153 -15.27 -10.06 -10.66
C GLN A 153 -14.64 -8.66 -10.69
N ALA A 154 -15.47 -7.62 -10.83
CA ALA A 154 -15.09 -6.21 -10.77
C ALA A 154 -14.04 -5.79 -11.81
N TRP A 155 -13.91 -6.56 -12.91
CA TRP A 155 -12.97 -6.26 -13.98
C TRP A 155 -13.07 -4.80 -14.42
N GLU A 156 -14.27 -4.30 -14.78
CA GLU A 156 -14.48 -2.93 -15.27
C GLU A 156 -14.35 -1.82 -14.22
N GLY A 157 -14.31 -2.14 -12.93
CA GLY A 157 -14.32 -1.13 -11.87
C GLY A 157 -12.96 -0.47 -11.59
N TRP A 158 -11.86 -1.10 -11.97
CA TRP A 158 -10.52 -0.72 -11.51
C TRP A 158 -9.91 0.47 -12.28
N GLY A 159 -9.47 1.50 -11.54
CA GLY A 159 -8.58 2.60 -11.97
C GLY A 159 -7.63 3.01 -10.83
N VAL A 160 -6.46 3.63 -11.12
CA VAL A 160 -5.38 3.88 -10.12
C VAL A 160 -4.78 5.29 -10.21
N ALA A 161 -4.39 5.85 -9.06
CA ALA A 161 -3.69 7.14 -8.91
C ALA A 161 -2.18 6.94 -8.65
N LEU A 162 -1.29 7.63 -9.39
CA LEU A 162 0.17 7.52 -9.23
C LEU A 162 0.86 8.89 -9.48
N GLY A 163 1.99 9.14 -8.81
CA GLY A 163 2.56 10.50 -8.57
C GLY A 163 3.64 11.05 -9.53
N GLU A 164 3.98 10.39 -10.65
CA GLU A 164 4.84 11.01 -11.69
C GLU A 164 3.99 11.78 -12.72
N GLN A 165 4.50 12.80 -13.41
CA GLN A 165 3.68 13.62 -14.32
C GLN A 165 2.84 12.81 -15.33
N ARG A 166 3.43 11.82 -16.00
CA ARG A 166 2.70 10.90 -16.91
C ARG A 166 1.62 10.08 -16.20
N TYR A 167 1.86 9.72 -14.95
CA TYR A 167 0.93 8.99 -14.10
C TYR A 167 -0.18 9.89 -13.54
N LEU A 168 0.15 11.15 -13.22
CA LEU A 168 -0.79 12.19 -12.84
C LEU A 168 -1.71 12.55 -14.01
N ASP A 169 -1.18 12.58 -15.24
CA ASP A 169 -1.97 12.80 -16.45
C ASP A 169 -2.88 11.61 -16.78
N LEU A 170 -2.46 10.38 -16.44
CA LEU A 170 -3.35 9.22 -16.44
C LEU A 170 -4.42 9.33 -15.35
N TRP A 171 -4.03 9.67 -14.12
CA TRP A 171 -4.95 9.83 -12.99
C TRP A 171 -6.06 10.85 -13.27
N LYS A 172 -5.72 12.03 -13.82
CA LYS A 172 -6.71 13.06 -14.18
C LYS A 172 -7.79 12.58 -15.15
N ARG A 173 -7.53 11.49 -15.88
CA ARG A 173 -8.48 10.89 -16.83
C ARG A 173 -9.29 9.75 -16.21
N LEU A 174 -8.85 9.18 -15.09
CA LEU A 174 -9.56 8.09 -14.42
C LEU A 174 -10.61 8.65 -13.44
N PRO A 175 -11.72 7.93 -13.19
CA PRO A 175 -12.69 8.34 -12.19
C PRO A 175 -12.04 8.41 -10.80
N ALA A 176 -12.05 9.60 -10.18
CA ALA A 176 -11.46 9.79 -8.84
C ALA A 176 -12.26 9.06 -7.75
N ASP A 177 -13.58 8.95 -7.94
CA ASP A 177 -14.51 8.29 -7.03
C ASP A 177 -15.15 7.07 -7.73
N PRO A 178 -14.64 5.86 -7.54
CA PRO A 178 -15.26 4.67 -8.11
C PRO A 178 -16.60 4.40 -7.44
N THR A 179 -17.60 3.98 -8.22
CA THR A 179 -18.93 3.59 -7.71
C THR A 179 -19.05 2.10 -7.41
N ASP A 180 -18.06 1.29 -7.84
CA ASP A 180 -18.03 -0.14 -7.60
C ASP A 180 -17.58 -0.44 -6.16
N ALA A 181 -18.41 -1.16 -5.40
CA ALA A 181 -18.17 -1.47 -3.99
C ALA A 181 -16.93 -2.36 -3.76
N GLU A 182 -16.59 -3.23 -4.71
CA GLU A 182 -15.38 -4.05 -4.65
C GLU A 182 -14.14 -3.17 -4.79
N VAL A 183 -14.20 -2.14 -5.62
CA VAL A 183 -13.08 -1.22 -5.81
C VAL A 183 -12.95 -0.30 -4.60
N GLN A 184 -14.06 0.28 -4.13
CA GLN A 184 -14.09 1.18 -2.96
C GLN A 184 -13.47 0.54 -1.71
N ARG A 185 -13.76 -0.74 -1.45
CA ARG A 185 -13.22 -1.44 -0.28
C ARG A 185 -11.73 -1.81 -0.37
N ASN A 186 -11.14 -1.69 -1.56
CA ASN A 186 -9.78 -2.12 -1.85
C ASN A 186 -8.82 -0.95 -2.17
N ILE A 187 -9.29 0.29 -2.15
CA ILE A 187 -8.41 1.47 -2.28
C ILE A 187 -7.82 1.80 -0.91
N ALA A 188 -6.49 1.93 -0.83
CA ALA A 188 -5.79 2.22 0.42
C ALA A 188 -6.05 3.66 0.90
N ILE A 189 -6.10 4.63 -0.03
CA ILE A 189 -6.32 6.04 0.29
C ILE A 189 -7.54 6.58 -0.47
N THR A 190 -8.60 6.91 0.27
CA THR A 190 -9.82 7.52 -0.30
C THR A 190 -9.74 9.04 -0.39
N GLN A 191 -8.79 9.68 0.30
CA GLN A 191 -8.62 11.15 0.32
C GLN A 191 -7.14 11.54 0.18
N PRO A 192 -6.54 11.42 -1.03
CA PRO A 192 -5.09 11.57 -1.23
C PRO A 192 -4.52 12.92 -0.78
N LEU A 193 -5.31 13.99 -0.86
CA LEU A 193 -4.88 15.33 -0.45
C LEU A 193 -4.55 15.44 1.04
N LEU A 194 -5.09 14.54 1.88
CA LEU A 194 -4.77 14.49 3.31
C LEU A 194 -3.41 13.83 3.61
N TRP A 195 -2.78 13.22 2.62
CA TRP A 195 -1.54 12.42 2.76
C TRP A 195 -0.32 13.08 2.11
N MET A 196 -0.51 14.24 1.48
CA MET A 196 0.57 15.07 0.94
C MET A 196 1.28 15.77 2.10
N LYS A 197 2.57 15.48 2.28
CA LYS A 197 3.46 16.13 3.26
C LYS A 197 4.08 17.39 2.68
#